data_AF-W0I7U5-F1
#
_entry.id   AF-W0I7U5-F1
#
_cell.length_a   1.000
_cell.length_b   1.000
_cell.length_c   1.000
_cell.angle_alpha   90.00
_cell.angle_beta   90.00
_cell.angle_gamma   90.00
#
_symmetry.space_group_name_H-M   'P 1'
#
loop_
_entity.id
_entity.type
_entity.pdbx_description
1 polymer ?
#
loop_
_entity_poly.entity_id
_entity_poly.type
_entity_poly.pdbx_seq_one_letter_code
_entity_poly.pdbx_strand_id
1 'polypeptide(L)'
;MGKLTLENLDIEEFIKKLEKLSDKEIISYWIEGELKEAELYKDLAKRAKELELDDRIVETFIILSKESKGHASRLWEIYRRCFKTEKIEKIDLPLIEGEPLLEKFKNAKDVLEVLSIAMESELLAEKIYNILAKRTNDEKIKRIYEYLAAVEREHYHKLRVEYEFYYKKSENCTKY
;
A
#
# COMPACT_ATOMS: atom_id res chain seq x y z
N MET A 1 7.93 10.56 22.77
CA MET A 1 7.92 10.97 21.35
C MET A 1 6.79 10.21 20.67
N GLY A 2 5.81 10.92 20.10
CA GLY A 2 4.74 10.28 19.35
C GLY A 2 5.30 9.71 18.05
N LYS A 3 4.82 8.54 17.62
CA LYS A 3 5.16 7.94 16.33
C LYS A 3 4.65 8.87 15.23
N LEU A 4 5.47 9.25 14.24
CA LEU A 4 4.97 9.98 13.07
C LEU A 4 3.97 9.08 12.31
N THR A 5 2.84 9.63 11.91
CA THR A 5 1.84 8.97 11.07
C THR A 5 1.62 9.80 9.80
N LEU A 6 1.23 9.15 8.69
CA LEU A 6 1.00 9.83 7.41
C LEU A 6 -0.11 10.90 7.46
N GLU A 7 -1.02 10.84 8.43
CA GLU A 7 -2.10 11.83 8.65
C GLU A 7 -1.60 13.20 9.13
N ASN A 8 -0.46 13.26 9.82
CA ASN A 8 0.14 14.50 10.33
C ASN A 8 1.45 14.84 9.62
N LEU A 9 1.76 14.12 8.55
CA LEU A 9 3.00 14.29 7.79
C LEU A 9 2.85 15.46 6.83
N ASP A 10 3.80 16.39 6.87
CA ASP A 10 4.07 17.23 5.72
C ASP A 10 4.61 16.32 4.60
N ILE A 11 3.75 16.03 3.61
CA ILE A 11 4.07 15.15 2.47
C ILE A 11 5.32 15.66 1.74
N GLU A 12 5.51 16.97 1.64
CA GLU A 12 6.68 17.55 0.97
C GLU A 12 7.96 17.35 1.80
N GLU A 13 7.89 17.52 3.13
CA GLU A 13 9.02 17.21 4.02
C GLU A 13 9.38 15.72 3.98
N PHE A 14 8.36 14.87 3.92
CA PHE A 14 8.55 13.43 3.87
C PHE A 14 9.17 12.96 2.55
N ILE A 15 8.68 13.46 1.41
CA ILE A 15 9.30 13.20 0.11
C ILE A 15 10.78 13.63 0.12
N LYS A 16 11.10 14.79 0.69
CA LYS A 16 12.49 15.24 0.86
C LYS A 16 13.33 14.33 1.75
N LYS A 17 12.74 13.58 2.69
CA LYS A 17 13.47 12.56 3.49
C LYS A 17 13.74 11.33 2.64
N LEU A 18 12.77 10.87 1.87
CA LEU A 18 12.93 9.74 0.93
C LEU A 18 13.97 10.05 -0.15
N GLU A 19 13.96 11.25 -0.72
CA GLU A 19 14.93 11.70 -1.74
C GLU A 19 16.39 11.74 -1.24
N LYS A 20 16.61 11.73 0.08
CA LYS A 20 17.95 11.70 0.68
C LYS A 20 18.47 10.28 0.92
N LEU A 21 17.61 9.27 0.82
CA LEU A 21 18.03 7.88 0.99
C LEU A 21 18.88 7.45 -0.20
N SER A 22 19.91 6.65 0.07
CA SER A 22 20.67 5.97 -0.97
C SER A 22 19.80 4.95 -1.70
N ASP A 23 20.20 4.54 -2.91
CA ASP A 23 19.51 3.48 -3.67
C ASP A 23 19.31 2.19 -2.85
N LYS A 24 20.27 1.89 -1.97
CA LYS A 24 20.22 0.71 -1.10
C LYS A 24 19.14 0.88 -0.03
N GLU A 25 19.09 2.04 0.60
CA GLU A 25 18.09 2.38 1.62
C GLU A 25 16.68 2.48 1.03
N ILE A 26 16.52 3.17 -0.09
CA ILE A 26 15.20 3.42 -0.70
C ILE A 26 14.58 2.13 -1.25
N ILE A 27 15.37 1.24 -1.87
CA ILE A 27 14.85 -0.06 -2.31
C ILE A 27 14.53 -0.97 -1.11
N SER A 28 15.32 -0.90 -0.02
CA SER A 28 15.00 -1.61 1.22
C SER A 28 13.67 -1.14 1.81
N TYR A 29 13.45 0.18 1.82
CA TYR A 29 12.21 0.80 2.26
C TYR A 29 10.99 0.32 1.47
N TRP A 30 11.08 0.23 0.14
CA TRP A 30 9.99 -0.30 -0.70
C TRP A 30 9.71 -1.78 -0.49
N ILE A 31 10.75 -2.60 -0.29
CA ILE A 31 10.56 -4.02 0.05
C ILE A 31 9.78 -4.15 1.36
N GLU A 32 10.11 -3.32 2.35
CA GLU A 32 9.41 -3.34 3.65
C GLU A 32 7.97 -2.84 3.53
N GLY A 33 7.72 -1.78 2.74
CA GLY A 33 6.39 -1.27 2.41
C GLY A 33 5.47 -2.34 1.83
N GLU A 34 5.91 -3.01 0.76
CA GLU A 34 5.18 -4.09 0.10
C GLU A 34 4.92 -5.29 1.02
N LEU A 35 5.87 -5.63 1.91
CA LEU A 35 5.66 -6.67 2.91
C LEU A 35 4.62 -6.25 3.96
N LYS A 36 4.66 -4.99 4.40
CA LYS A 36 3.71 -4.44 5.37
C LYS A 36 2.30 -4.42 4.79
N GLU A 37 2.17 -4.06 3.52
CA GLU A 37 0.90 -4.09 2.80
C GLU A 37 0.36 -5.51 2.66
N ALA A 38 1.23 -6.47 2.29
CA ALA A 38 0.85 -7.87 2.20
C ALA A 38 0.29 -8.41 3.53
N GLU A 39 0.91 -8.03 4.66
CA GLU A 39 0.41 -8.35 6.01
C GLU A 39 -0.94 -7.69 6.28
N LEU A 40 -1.08 -6.41 5.94
CA LEU A 40 -2.32 -5.67 6.16
C LEU A 40 -3.50 -6.29 5.42
N TYR A 41 -3.33 -6.60 4.12
CA TYR A 41 -4.39 -7.25 3.35
C TYR A 41 -4.73 -8.64 3.86
N LYS A 42 -3.72 -9.38 4.35
CA LYS A 42 -3.97 -10.67 5.01
C LYS A 42 -4.82 -10.50 6.28
N ASP A 43 -4.55 -9.48 7.08
CA ASP A 43 -5.30 -9.19 8.30
C ASP A 43 -6.73 -8.73 7.97
N LEU A 44 -6.91 -7.93 6.92
CA LEU A 44 -8.23 -7.55 6.40
C LEU A 44 -9.04 -8.77 5.93
N ALA A 45 -8.41 -9.70 5.20
CA ALA A 45 -9.05 -10.95 4.79
C ALA A 45 -9.51 -11.78 5.99
N LYS A 46 -8.64 -11.91 7.02
CA LYS A 46 -8.96 -12.62 8.26
C LYS A 46 -10.15 -11.95 8.96
N ARG A 47 -10.12 -10.63 9.09
CA ARG A 47 -11.19 -9.86 9.75
C ARG A 47 -12.51 -9.95 9.00
N ALA A 48 -12.50 -9.84 7.68
CA ALA A 48 -13.68 -10.01 6.84
C ALA A 48 -14.33 -11.38 7.04
N LYS A 49 -13.52 -12.44 7.13
CA LYS A 49 -13.99 -13.80 7.43
C LYS A 49 -14.57 -13.92 8.85
N GLU A 50 -13.94 -13.33 9.86
CA GLU A 50 -14.46 -13.32 11.25
C GLU A 50 -15.79 -12.57 11.39
N LEU A 51 -16.04 -11.59 10.51
CA LEU A 51 -17.28 -10.83 10.43
C LEU A 51 -18.33 -11.48 9.51
N GLU A 52 -18.05 -12.69 8.99
CA GLU A 52 -18.93 -13.41 8.06
C GLU A 52 -19.34 -12.56 6.84
N LEU A 53 -18.42 -11.71 6.36
CA LEU A 53 -18.61 -11.00 5.09
C LEU A 53 -18.54 -11.99 3.92
N ASP A 54 -19.09 -11.56 2.78
CA ASP A 54 -19.11 -12.32 1.52
C ASP A 54 -17.70 -12.85 1.17
N ASP A 55 -17.60 -14.11 0.73
CA ASP A 55 -16.32 -14.72 0.35
C ASP A 55 -15.58 -13.91 -0.72
N ARG A 56 -16.31 -13.17 -1.56
CA ARG A 56 -15.75 -12.29 -2.60
C ARG A 56 -14.78 -11.24 -2.06
N ILE A 57 -15.11 -10.56 -0.96
CA ILE A 57 -14.21 -9.53 -0.39
C ILE A 57 -13.02 -10.18 0.31
N VAL A 58 -13.23 -11.34 0.94
CA VAL A 58 -12.17 -12.13 1.56
C VAL A 58 -11.14 -12.55 0.50
N GLU A 59 -11.61 -13.07 -0.63
CA GLU A 59 -10.76 -13.46 -1.76
C GLU A 59 -10.01 -12.26 -2.35
N THR A 60 -10.67 -11.11 -2.50
CA THR A 60 -10.02 -9.89 -3.00
C THR A 60 -8.85 -9.48 -2.12
N PHE A 61 -9.02 -9.44 -0.80
CA PHE A 61 -7.92 -9.13 0.12
C PHE A 61 -6.82 -10.20 0.11
N ILE A 62 -7.15 -11.48 -0.06
CA ILE A 62 -6.14 -12.54 -0.23
C ILE A 62 -5.32 -12.34 -1.52
N ILE A 63 -5.95 -11.92 -2.61
CA ILE A 63 -5.29 -11.64 -3.89
C ILE A 63 -4.31 -10.48 -3.71
N LEU A 64 -4.78 -9.34 -3.18
CA LEU A 64 -3.93 -8.16 -2.94
C LEU A 64 -2.74 -8.50 -2.04
N SER A 65 -2.97 -9.25 -0.94
CA SER A 65 -1.89 -9.73 -0.07
C SER A 65 -0.82 -10.54 -0.80
N LYS A 66 -1.23 -11.39 -1.75
CA LYS A 66 -0.30 -12.20 -2.56
C LYS A 66 0.43 -11.36 -3.61
N GLU A 67 -0.24 -10.39 -4.19
CA GLU A 67 0.34 -9.45 -5.17
C GLU A 67 1.44 -8.62 -4.51
N SER A 68 1.17 -7.92 -3.40
CA SER A 68 2.18 -7.13 -2.67
C SER A 68 3.38 -7.97 -2.23
N LYS A 69 3.13 -9.19 -1.73
CA LYS A 69 4.24 -10.14 -1.41
C LYS A 69 5.07 -10.50 -2.65
N GLY A 70 4.43 -10.64 -3.80
CA GLY A 70 5.08 -10.86 -5.08
C GLY A 70 5.93 -9.66 -5.52
N HIS A 71 5.44 -8.44 -5.33
CA HIS A 71 6.17 -7.22 -5.62
C HIS A 71 7.39 -7.05 -4.71
N ALA A 72 7.25 -7.27 -3.39
CA ALA A 72 8.38 -7.34 -2.45
C ALA A 72 9.45 -8.34 -2.91
N SER A 73 9.03 -9.52 -3.40
CA SER A 73 9.95 -10.55 -3.89
C SER A 73 10.71 -10.08 -5.15
N ARG A 74 10.06 -9.37 -6.07
CA ARG A 74 10.70 -8.79 -7.27
C ARG A 74 11.70 -7.69 -6.90
N LEU A 75 11.32 -6.79 -6.00
CA LEU A 75 12.21 -5.74 -5.50
C LEU A 75 13.43 -6.35 -4.79
N TRP A 76 13.23 -7.43 -4.01
CA TRP A 76 14.30 -8.17 -3.38
C TRP A 76 15.30 -8.78 -4.37
N GLU A 77 14.81 -9.33 -5.49
CA GLU A 77 15.69 -9.83 -6.55
C GLU A 77 16.52 -8.72 -7.19
N ILE A 78 15.91 -7.56 -7.44
CA ILE A 78 16.63 -6.37 -7.94
C ILE A 78 17.70 -5.96 -6.92
N TYR A 79 17.32 -5.82 -5.65
CA TYR A 79 18.19 -5.41 -4.56
C TYR A 79 19.43 -6.31 -4.43
N ARG A 80 19.23 -7.63 -4.35
CA ARG A 80 20.34 -8.59 -4.24
C ARG A 80 21.29 -8.54 -5.43
N ARG A 81 20.75 -8.37 -6.64
CA ARG A 81 21.57 -8.29 -7.87
C ARG A 81 22.38 -7.01 -7.94
N CYS A 82 21.81 -5.88 -7.52
CA CYS A 82 22.47 -4.58 -7.55
C CYS A 82 23.54 -4.44 -6.46
N PHE A 83 23.24 -4.87 -5.22
CA PHE A 83 24.09 -4.59 -4.06
C PHE A 83 24.89 -5.79 -3.54
N LYS A 84 24.66 -6.99 -4.10
CA LYS A 84 25.38 -8.23 -3.75
C LYS A 84 25.36 -8.53 -2.24
N THR A 85 24.21 -8.34 -1.61
CA THR A 85 23.99 -8.55 -0.17
C THR A 85 22.68 -9.27 0.08
N GLU A 86 22.58 -9.96 1.21
CA GLU A 86 21.37 -10.62 1.70
C GLU A 86 20.74 -9.90 2.90
N LYS A 87 21.13 -8.64 3.14
CA LYS A 87 20.56 -7.81 4.20
C LYS A 87 19.99 -6.52 3.62
N ILE A 88 18.71 -6.27 3.86
CA ILE A 88 18.08 -4.96 3.64
C ILE A 88 18.52 -3.98 4.72
N GLU A 89 18.54 -2.70 4.38
CA GLU A 89 18.72 -1.62 5.35
C GLU A 89 17.42 -1.40 6.12
N LYS A 90 17.55 -1.00 7.40
CA LYS A 90 16.38 -0.63 8.21
C LYS A 90 16.20 0.87 8.16
N ILE A 91 15.03 1.31 7.72
CA ILE A 91 14.74 2.73 7.53
C ILE A 91 13.72 3.18 8.57
N ASP A 92 14.10 4.13 9.41
CA ASP A 92 13.22 4.71 10.43
C ASP A 92 12.36 5.83 9.84
N LEU A 93 11.49 5.46 8.90
CA LEU A 93 10.49 6.32 8.28
C LEU A 93 9.14 5.60 8.24
N PRO A 94 8.02 6.34 8.39
CA PRO A 94 6.68 5.79 8.14
C PRO A 94 6.63 5.13 6.77
N LEU A 95 6.09 3.92 6.65
CA LEU A 95 5.87 3.26 5.35
C LEU A 95 4.70 3.92 4.63
N ILE A 96 4.84 4.16 3.33
CA ILE A 96 3.79 4.75 2.50
C ILE A 96 2.55 3.84 2.52
N GLU A 97 2.81 2.55 2.39
CA GLU A 97 1.82 1.48 2.40
C GLU A 97 1.50 1.11 3.85
N GLY A 98 0.21 1.11 4.20
CA GLY A 98 -0.26 0.50 5.44
C GLY A 98 -0.21 1.32 6.73
N GLU A 99 0.73 2.26 6.91
CA GLU A 99 0.71 3.09 8.13
C GLU A 99 -0.47 4.09 8.25
N PRO A 100 -0.99 4.73 7.18
CA PRO A 100 -2.18 5.59 7.28
C PRO A 100 -3.47 4.79 7.60
N LEU A 101 -3.40 3.47 7.46
CA LEU A 101 -4.55 2.58 7.40
C LEU A 101 -4.87 1.93 8.75
N LEU A 102 -3.87 1.71 9.60
CA LEU A 102 -4.00 0.86 10.80
C LEU A 102 -5.03 1.36 11.82
N GLU A 103 -5.06 2.66 12.12
CA GLU A 103 -6.02 3.21 13.08
C GLU A 103 -7.40 3.45 12.43
N LYS A 104 -7.44 3.83 11.15
CA LYS A 104 -8.70 4.01 10.42
C LYS A 104 -9.45 2.69 10.26
N PHE A 105 -8.76 1.60 9.89
CA PHE A 105 -9.39 0.28 9.75
C PHE A 105 -9.96 -0.27 11.06
N LYS A 106 -9.28 -0.06 12.19
CA LYS A 106 -9.81 -0.49 13.50
C LYS A 106 -11.15 0.16 13.83
N ASN A 107 -11.34 1.39 13.35
CA ASN A 107 -12.54 2.18 13.61
C ASN A 107 -13.60 2.09 12.51
N ALA A 108 -13.27 1.43 11.38
CA ALA A 108 -14.19 1.27 10.27
C ALA A 108 -15.41 0.44 10.68
N LYS A 109 -16.60 0.96 10.38
CA LYS A 109 -17.88 0.44 10.87
C LYS A 109 -18.51 -0.56 9.92
N ASP A 110 -18.18 -0.45 8.64
CA ASP A 110 -18.70 -1.31 7.59
C ASP A 110 -17.68 -1.55 6.47
N VAL A 111 -18.05 -2.44 5.54
CA VAL A 111 -17.19 -2.82 4.41
C VAL A 111 -16.94 -1.66 3.43
N LEU A 112 -17.86 -0.70 3.30
CA LEU A 112 -17.70 0.44 2.41
C LEU A 112 -16.66 1.42 2.97
N GLU A 113 -16.67 1.65 4.28
CA GLU A 113 -15.67 2.46 4.96
C GLU A 113 -14.28 1.81 4.85
N VAL A 114 -14.16 0.50 5.08
CA VAL A 114 -12.92 -0.27 4.87
C VAL A 114 -12.41 -0.09 3.43
N LEU A 115 -13.26 -0.33 2.43
CA LEU A 115 -12.88 -0.21 1.03
C LEU A 115 -12.47 1.23 0.65
N SER A 116 -13.18 2.23 1.16
CA SER A 116 -12.85 3.65 0.94
C SER A 116 -11.48 4.00 1.51
N ILE A 117 -11.21 3.58 2.76
CA ILE A 117 -9.93 3.80 3.44
C ILE A 117 -8.79 3.13 2.67
N ALA A 118 -8.97 1.88 2.25
CA ALA A 118 -7.99 1.15 1.43
C ALA A 118 -7.69 1.91 0.12
N MET A 119 -8.74 2.30 -0.63
CA MET A 119 -8.61 3.06 -1.87
C MET A 119 -7.89 4.40 -1.69
N GLU A 120 -8.15 5.12 -0.60
CA GLU A 120 -7.45 6.38 -0.30
C GLU A 120 -5.94 6.16 -0.11
N SER A 121 -5.54 5.07 0.54
CA SER A 121 -4.13 4.74 0.72
C SER A 121 -3.44 4.41 -0.60
N GLU A 122 -4.07 3.58 -1.44
CA GLU A 122 -3.54 3.25 -2.77
C GLU A 122 -3.33 4.52 -3.62
N LEU A 123 -4.29 5.44 -3.61
CA LEU A 123 -4.17 6.72 -4.32
C LEU A 123 -3.09 7.63 -3.74
N LEU A 124 -2.90 7.63 -2.42
CA LEU A 124 -1.84 8.40 -1.77
C LEU A 124 -0.46 7.84 -2.15
N ALA A 125 -0.29 6.52 -2.08
CA ALA A 125 0.94 5.83 -2.44
C ALA A 125 1.29 6.09 -3.91
N GLU A 126 0.34 5.86 -4.83
CA GLU A 126 0.48 6.18 -6.24
C GLU A 126 0.92 7.63 -6.47
N LYS A 127 0.29 8.58 -5.77
CA LYS A 127 0.61 10.00 -5.91
C LYS A 127 2.05 10.28 -5.47
N ILE A 128 2.50 9.72 -4.35
CA ILE A 128 3.87 9.90 -3.86
C ILE A 128 4.88 9.30 -4.84
N TYR A 129 4.64 8.07 -5.32
CA TYR A 129 5.49 7.44 -6.33
C TYR A 129 5.58 8.24 -7.62
N ASN A 130 4.46 8.78 -8.11
CA ASN A 130 4.46 9.67 -9.27
C ASN A 130 5.24 10.96 -9.04
N ILE A 131 5.25 11.51 -7.83
CA ILE A 131 6.07 12.69 -7.51
C ILE A 131 7.55 12.31 -7.49
N LEU A 132 7.92 11.21 -6.83
CA LEU A 132 9.28 10.70 -6.77
C LEU A 132 9.84 10.39 -8.18
N ALA A 133 9.03 9.75 -9.03
CA ALA A 133 9.37 9.46 -10.43
C ALA A 133 9.67 10.74 -11.25
N LYS A 134 8.94 11.83 -10.98
CA LYS A 134 9.16 13.12 -11.66
C LYS A 134 10.37 13.88 -11.15
N ARG A 135 10.80 13.64 -9.92
CA ARG A 135 11.85 14.41 -9.23
C ARG A 135 13.22 13.73 -9.26
N THR A 136 13.28 12.42 -9.42
CA THR A 136 14.55 11.71 -9.54
C THR A 136 15.21 11.94 -10.91
N ASN A 137 16.53 12.05 -10.91
CA ASN A 137 17.35 12.06 -12.12
C ASN A 137 17.96 10.69 -12.44
N ASP A 138 17.80 9.70 -11.56
CA ASP A 138 18.27 8.33 -11.80
C ASP A 138 17.18 7.54 -12.55
N GLU A 139 17.46 7.21 -13.81
CA GLU A 139 16.54 6.48 -14.70
C GLU A 139 16.20 5.07 -14.22
N LYS A 140 17.07 4.40 -13.44
CA LYS A 140 16.76 3.08 -12.89
C LYS A 140 15.78 3.20 -11.72
N ILE A 141 16.04 4.14 -10.82
CA ILE A 141 15.16 4.41 -9.68
C ILE A 141 13.80 4.96 -10.17
N LYS A 142 13.80 5.81 -11.18
CA LYS A 142 12.58 6.31 -11.83
C LYS A 142 11.66 5.18 -12.29
N ARG A 143 12.21 4.17 -12.96
CA ARG A 143 11.44 3.00 -13.42
C ARG A 143 10.86 2.19 -12.27
N ILE A 144 11.55 2.14 -11.13
CA ILE A 144 11.01 1.49 -9.92
C ILE A 144 9.81 2.28 -9.40
N TYR A 145 9.90 3.61 -9.33
CA TYR A 145 8.77 4.45 -8.92
C TYR A 145 7.58 4.38 -9.88
N GLU A 146 7.82 4.40 -11.19
CA GLU A 146 6.77 4.25 -12.20
C GLU A 146 6.09 2.88 -12.10
N TYR A 147 6.86 1.82 -11.83
CA TYR A 147 6.33 0.48 -11.58
C TYR A 147 5.46 0.45 -10.32
N LEU A 148 5.94 1.00 -9.19
CA LEU A 148 5.18 1.02 -7.93
C LEU A 148 3.89 1.85 -8.10
N ALA A 149 3.95 3.02 -8.73
CA ALA A 149 2.74 3.79 -9.03
C ALA A 149 1.72 3.01 -9.86
N ALA A 150 2.17 2.21 -10.83
CA ALA A 150 1.28 1.36 -11.61
C ALA A 150 0.64 0.24 -10.78
N VAL A 151 1.41 -0.37 -9.86
CA VAL A 151 0.91 -1.37 -8.91
C VAL A 151 -0.22 -0.80 -8.06
N GLU A 152 -0.01 0.36 -7.41
CA GLU A 152 -1.05 0.94 -6.53
C GLU A 152 -2.30 1.36 -7.31
N ARG A 153 -2.13 1.81 -8.56
CA ARG A 153 -3.26 2.07 -9.46
C ARG A 153 -4.05 0.79 -9.76
N GLU A 154 -3.39 -0.34 -9.96
CA GLU A 154 -4.05 -1.63 -10.18
C GLU A 154 -4.79 -2.11 -8.92
N HIS A 155 -4.16 -2.03 -7.75
CA HIS A 155 -4.78 -2.34 -6.46
C HIS A 155 -6.02 -1.49 -6.20
N TYR A 156 -5.91 -0.17 -6.37
CA TYR A 156 -7.04 0.76 -6.28
C TYR A 156 -8.22 0.32 -7.14
N HIS A 157 -7.98 -0.10 -8.39
CA HIS A 157 -9.05 -0.53 -9.28
C HIS A 157 -9.75 -1.80 -8.81
N LYS A 158 -9.01 -2.78 -8.25
CA LYS A 158 -9.63 -3.98 -7.67
C LYS A 158 -10.53 -3.61 -6.49
N LEU A 159 -10.06 -2.75 -5.60
CA LEU A 159 -10.84 -2.26 -4.46
C LEU A 159 -12.08 -1.47 -4.91
N ARG A 160 -11.94 -0.63 -5.94
CA ARG A 160 -13.07 0.15 -6.47
C ARG A 160 -14.18 -0.74 -7.02
N VAL A 161 -13.83 -1.83 -7.70
CA VAL A 161 -14.82 -2.81 -8.20
C VAL A 161 -15.62 -3.41 -7.04
N GLU A 162 -14.96 -3.75 -5.93
CA GLU A 162 -15.65 -4.23 -4.74
C GLU A 162 -16.50 -3.14 -4.09
N TYR A 163 -15.98 -1.91 -3.96
CA TYR A 163 -16.73 -0.79 -3.41
C TYR A 163 -18.03 -0.55 -4.18
N GLU A 164 -17.96 -0.49 -5.51
CA GLU A 164 -19.13 -0.30 -6.38
C GLU A 164 -20.15 -1.46 -6.22
N PHE A 165 -19.68 -2.69 -6.01
CA PHE A 165 -20.54 -3.85 -5.77
C PHE A 165 -21.30 -3.72 -4.44
N TYR A 166 -20.60 -3.46 -3.34
CA TYR A 166 -21.23 -3.32 -2.02
C TYR A 166 -22.11 -2.08 -1.92
N TYR A 167 -21.75 -0.99 -2.62
CA TYR A 167 -22.54 0.23 -2.65
C TYR A 167 -23.90 -0.02 -3.31
N LYS A 168 -23.91 -0.68 -4.47
CA LYS A 168 -25.17 -1.08 -5.14
C LYS A 168 -26.00 -2.06 -4.29
N LYS A 169 -25.33 -2.96 -3.56
CA LYS A 169 -26.01 -3.91 -2.67
C LYS A 169 -26.70 -3.19 -1.51
N SER A 170 -26.07 -2.18 -0.91
CA SER A 170 -26.65 -1.41 0.20
C SER A 170 -27.82 -0.52 -0.23
N GLU A 171 -27.76 0.09 -1.42
CA GLU A 171 -28.87 0.86 -2.00
C GLU A 171 -30.11 0.01 -2.31
N ASN A 172 -29.93 -1.26 -2.68
CA ASN A 172 -31.04 -2.16 -2.96
C ASN A 172 -31.70 -2.69 -1.68
N CYS A 173 -30.97 -2.82 -0.57
CA CYS A 173 -31.52 -3.22 0.72
C CYS A 173 -32.36 -2.11 1.41
N THR A 174 -32.20 -0.85 1.02
CA THR A 174 -32.93 0.30 1.61
C THR A 174 -34.24 0.64 0.88
N LYS A 175 -34.57 -0.08 -0.20
CA LYS A 175 -35.78 0.13 -1.01
C LYS A 175 -36.96 -0.80 -0.67
N TYR A 176 -36.87 -1.56 0.42
CA TYR A 176 -37.90 -2.45 0.95
C TYR A 176 -38.08 -2.24 2.45
#